data_AF-A0A0W0TNC4-F1
#
_entry.id   AF-A0A0W0TNC4-F1
#
_cell.length_a   1.000
_cell.length_b   1.000
_cell.length_c   1.000
_cell.angle_alpha   90.00
_cell.angle_beta   90.00
_cell.angle_gamma   90.00
#
_symmetry.space_group_name_H-M   'P 1'
#
loop_
_entity.id
_entity.type
_entity.pdbx_description
1 polymer ?
#
loop_
_entity_poly.entity_id
_entity_poly.type
_entity_poly.pdbx_seq_one_letter_code
_entity_poly.pdbx_strand_id
1 'polypeptide(L)'
;MILHACRWLLTGIFSVFLLTGCVSPDKGLAPSKHLSPCQKACVAELAACKKVCRNNCVNCQLGASESAMKGFERYLREQYVKGQMLTRELKSYRDPLQCRKTTCDCQADLNVCMQSCSGVIQKRLKPAPQCT
;
A
#
# COMPACT_ATOMS: atom_id res chain seq x y z
N MET A 1 -49.15 36.55 -25.46
CA MET A 1 -49.58 36.67 -26.88
C MET A 1 -48.44 36.08 -27.70
N ILE A 2 -48.25 34.76 -27.79
CA ILE A 2 -49.01 33.71 -28.53
C ILE A 2 -49.42 34.16 -29.92
N LEU A 3 -49.22 33.26 -30.89
CA LEU A 3 -49.66 33.20 -32.30
C LEU A 3 -48.58 33.70 -33.29
N HIS A 4 -48.05 32.93 -34.23
CA HIS A 4 -48.58 31.75 -34.94
C HIS A 4 -47.44 30.77 -35.27
N ALA A 5 -47.52 29.53 -34.80
CA ALA A 5 -48.03 28.38 -35.57
C ALA A 5 -47.03 27.94 -36.66
N CYS A 6 -46.27 26.87 -36.44
CA CYS A 6 -46.78 25.51 -36.60
C CYS A 6 -47.46 25.33 -37.96
N ARG A 7 -46.64 25.15 -39.01
CA ARG A 7 -47.05 24.56 -40.29
C ARG A 7 -45.88 23.68 -40.74
N TRP A 8 -45.66 22.58 -40.02
CA TRP A 8 -46.04 21.24 -40.48
C TRP A 8 -45.65 20.97 -41.94
N LEU A 9 -44.74 20.01 -42.04
CA LEU A 9 -44.64 18.94 -43.03
C LEU A 9 -43.81 19.19 -44.27
N LEU A 10 -43.14 18.09 -44.65
CA LEU A 10 -42.32 17.84 -45.85
C LEU A 10 -40.86 18.20 -45.61
N THR A 11 -39.90 17.31 -45.46
CA THR A 11 -39.72 15.90 -45.86
C THR A 11 -38.41 15.48 -45.17
N GLY A 12 -38.33 14.35 -44.47
CA GLY A 12 -38.06 13.08 -45.12
C GLY A 12 -36.57 12.73 -45.06
N ILE A 13 -36.16 12.11 -43.94
CA ILE A 13 -35.11 11.08 -43.85
C ILE A 13 -33.72 11.48 -44.39
N PHE A 14 -32.88 12.00 -43.50
CA PHE A 14 -31.46 11.64 -43.56
C PHE A 14 -30.94 11.41 -42.14
N SER A 15 -30.58 10.16 -41.90
CA SER A 15 -30.05 9.62 -40.67
C SER A 15 -28.82 10.38 -40.16
N VAL A 16 -28.58 10.15 -38.87
CA VAL A 16 -27.30 10.26 -38.14
C VAL A 16 -27.07 11.58 -37.40
N PHE A 17 -26.63 11.39 -36.16
CA PHE A 17 -26.15 12.36 -35.17
C PHE A 17 -27.22 13.08 -34.36
N LEU A 18 -27.44 12.58 -33.13
CA LEU A 18 -27.09 13.31 -31.91
C LEU A 18 -27.41 12.43 -30.67
N LEU A 19 -26.53 11.47 -30.38
CA LEU A 19 -26.36 10.97 -29.02
C LEU A 19 -25.66 12.07 -28.22
N THR A 20 -26.41 12.94 -27.55
CA THR A 20 -25.86 13.84 -26.54
C THR A 20 -25.58 13.04 -25.28
N GLY A 21 -24.41 12.39 -25.24
CA GLY A 21 -23.82 11.89 -24.00
C GLY A 21 -23.24 13.06 -23.21
N CYS A 22 -23.58 13.17 -21.94
CA CYS A 22 -22.88 14.07 -21.02
C CYS A 22 -21.42 13.60 -20.88
N VAL A 23 -20.49 14.31 -21.48
CA VAL A 23 -19.08 14.27 -21.06
C VAL A 23 -19.02 15.07 -19.77
N SER A 24 -18.96 14.38 -18.63
CA SER A 24 -18.50 15.00 -17.39
C SER A 24 -17.11 15.58 -17.67
N PRO A 25 -16.85 16.86 -17.40
CA PRO A 25 -15.50 17.37 -17.51
C PRO A 25 -14.64 16.59 -16.52
N ASP A 26 -13.80 15.72 -17.06
CA ASP A 26 -12.64 15.19 -16.36
C ASP A 26 -11.89 16.42 -15.88
N LYS A 27 -11.89 16.65 -14.56
CA LYS A 27 -11.12 17.72 -13.94
C LYS A 27 -9.67 17.34 -14.09
N GLY A 28 -9.14 17.58 -15.29
CA GLY A 28 -7.73 17.55 -15.60
C GLY A 28 -7.04 18.36 -14.53
N LEU A 29 -6.18 17.66 -13.79
CA LEU A 29 -5.23 18.20 -12.84
C LEU A 29 -4.56 19.43 -13.46
N ALA A 30 -5.03 20.62 -13.08
CA ALA A 30 -4.24 21.82 -13.21
C ALA A 30 -3.04 21.69 -12.27
N PRO A 31 -1.79 21.93 -12.72
CA PRO A 31 -0.61 21.82 -11.88
C PRO A 31 -0.48 23.09 -11.02
N SER A 32 -1.38 23.28 -10.07
CA SER A 32 -1.14 24.21 -8.96
C SER A 32 -0.28 23.48 -7.94
N LYS A 33 0.99 23.86 -7.84
CA LYS A 33 1.98 23.37 -6.85
C LYS A 33 1.63 23.76 -5.40
N HIS A 34 0.35 23.91 -5.06
CA HIS A 34 -0.10 24.11 -3.70
C HIS A 34 -0.62 22.79 -3.15
N LEU A 35 0.27 22.06 -2.46
CA LEU A 35 -0.10 20.90 -1.66
C LEU A 35 -1.20 21.33 -0.68
N SER A 36 -2.29 20.57 -0.66
CA SER A 36 -3.35 20.78 0.34
C SER A 36 -2.80 20.53 1.75
N PRO A 37 -3.44 21.07 2.81
CA PRO A 37 -3.04 20.79 4.19
C PRO A 37 -2.89 19.30 4.49
N CYS A 38 -3.78 18.46 3.93
CA CYS A 38 -3.72 17.00 4.05
C CYS A 38 -2.44 16.43 3.40
N GLN A 39 -2.14 16.84 2.17
CA GLN A 39 -0.95 16.34 1.46
C GLN A 39 0.35 16.78 2.15
N LYS A 40 0.37 18.00 2.73
CA LYS A 40 1.51 18.48 3.53
C LYS A 40 1.72 17.60 4.78
N ALA A 41 0.65 17.20 5.45
CA ALA A 41 0.72 16.28 6.58
C ALA A 41 1.30 14.92 6.16
N CYS A 42 0.85 14.35 5.04
CA CYS A 42 1.41 13.11 4.50
C CYS A 42 2.92 13.19 4.22
N VAL A 43 3.40 14.31 3.68
CA VAL A 43 4.84 14.53 3.45
C VAL A 43 5.63 14.65 4.76
N ALA A 44 5.05 15.27 5.79
CA ALA A 44 5.67 15.35 7.12
C ALA A 44 5.77 13.95 7.76
N GLU A 45 4.71 13.14 7.66
CA GLU A 45 4.70 11.74 8.12
C GLU A 45 5.72 10.87 7.37
N LEU A 46 5.91 11.08 6.06
CA LEU A 46 6.99 10.42 5.30
C LEU A 46 8.36 10.72 5.93
N ALA A 47 8.63 11.99 6.25
CA ALA A 47 9.91 12.39 6.83
C ALA A 47 10.10 11.78 8.23
N ALA A 48 9.04 11.75 9.05
CA ALA A 48 9.06 11.07 10.34
C ALA A 48 9.30 9.56 10.20
N CYS A 49 8.62 8.90 9.26
CA CYS A 49 8.81 7.49 8.96
C CYS A 49 10.25 7.18 8.54
N LYS A 50 10.85 8.00 7.66
CA LYS A 50 12.25 7.85 7.25
C LYS A 50 13.24 8.06 8.40
N LYS A 51 12.90 8.91 9.38
CA LYS A 51 13.75 9.20 10.55
C LYS A 51 13.67 8.10 11.63
N VAL A 52 12.46 7.57 11.85
CA VAL A 52 12.19 6.58 12.90
C VAL A 52 12.48 5.16 12.41
N CYS A 53 12.24 4.89 11.13
CA CYS A 53 12.51 3.56 10.62
C CYS A 53 14.01 3.25 10.59
N ARG A 54 14.42 2.36 11.50
CA ARG A 54 15.76 1.76 11.54
C ARG A 54 15.74 0.26 11.23
N ASN A 55 14.57 -0.36 11.30
CA ASN A 55 14.37 -1.78 11.04
C ASN A 55 14.10 -2.00 9.56
N ASN A 56 15.16 -1.98 8.75
CA ASN A 56 15.09 -2.58 7.44
C ASN A 56 14.97 -4.12 7.59
N CYS A 57 14.30 -4.76 6.65
CA CYS A 57 14.11 -6.22 6.65
C CYS A 57 15.41 -6.99 6.89
N VAL A 58 16.53 -6.50 6.36
CA VAL A 58 17.87 -7.10 6.48
C VAL A 58 18.32 -7.17 7.95
N ASN A 59 18.27 -6.05 8.67
CA ASN A 59 18.68 -6.00 10.08
C ASN A 59 17.79 -6.89 10.95
N CYS A 60 16.48 -6.94 10.66
CA CYS A 60 15.58 -7.85 11.37
C CYS A 60 15.91 -9.32 11.08
N GLN A 61 16.14 -9.68 9.82
CA GLN A 61 16.52 -11.05 9.46
C GLN A 61 17.85 -11.45 10.09
N LEU A 62 18.83 -10.55 10.13
CA LEU A 62 20.11 -10.78 10.81
C LEU A 62 19.90 -11.02 12.31
N GLY A 63 19.16 -10.14 12.99
CA GLY A 63 18.87 -10.28 14.43
C GLY A 63 18.03 -11.53 14.75
N ALA A 64 17.07 -11.88 13.90
CA ALA A 64 16.27 -13.09 14.05
C ALA A 64 17.12 -14.36 13.83
N SER A 65 18.04 -14.33 12.88
CA SER A 65 18.97 -15.44 12.64
C SER A 65 19.94 -15.63 13.81
N GLU A 66 20.53 -14.53 14.31
CA GLU A 66 21.39 -14.55 15.49
C GLU A 66 20.64 -15.08 16.73
N SER A 67 19.40 -14.66 16.92
CA SER A 67 18.54 -15.12 18.02
C SER A 67 18.23 -16.62 17.91
N ALA A 68 17.91 -17.09 16.70
CA ALA A 68 17.67 -18.51 16.43
C ALA A 68 18.93 -19.34 16.72
N MET A 69 20.11 -18.85 16.33
CA MET A 69 21.41 -19.47 16.61
C MET A 69 21.64 -19.64 18.11
N LYS A 70 21.48 -18.57 18.89
CA LYS A 70 21.61 -18.60 20.36
C LYS A 70 20.63 -19.58 21.00
N GLY A 71 19.40 -19.65 20.49
CA GLY A 71 18.39 -20.61 20.94
C GLY A 71 18.79 -22.06 20.66
N PHE A 72 19.31 -22.31 19.46
CA PHE A 72 19.78 -23.62 19.05
C PHE A 72 21.02 -24.07 19.83
N GLU A 73 22.01 -23.21 20.04
CA GLU A 73 23.19 -23.51 20.86
C GLU A 73 22.83 -23.85 22.31
N ARG A 74 21.83 -23.16 22.87
CA ARG A 74 21.29 -23.49 24.20
C ARG A 74 20.69 -24.89 24.20
N TYR A 75 19.90 -25.22 23.19
CA TYR A 75 19.32 -26.55 23.04
C TYR A 75 20.38 -27.65 22.90
N LEU A 76 21.43 -27.43 22.09
CA LEU A 76 22.53 -28.39 21.95
C LEU A 76 23.17 -28.68 23.31
N ARG A 77 23.45 -27.65 24.11
CA ARG A 77 23.99 -27.81 25.46
C ARG A 77 23.03 -28.57 26.38
N GLU A 78 21.75 -28.25 26.35
CA GLU A 78 20.74 -28.95 27.16
C GLU A 78 20.62 -30.42 26.79
N GLN A 79 20.65 -30.77 25.50
CA GLN A 79 20.59 -32.16 25.04
C GLN A 79 21.86 -32.93 25.40
N TYR A 80 23.03 -32.30 25.25
CA TYR A 80 24.31 -32.87 25.61
C TYR A 80 24.36 -33.24 27.10
N VAL A 81 23.97 -32.33 27.99
CA VAL A 81 23.92 -32.58 29.45
C VAL A 81 22.92 -33.69 29.80
N LYS A 82 21.83 -33.82 29.05
CA LYS A 82 20.81 -34.85 29.25
C LYS A 82 21.13 -36.19 28.58
N GLY A 83 22.19 -36.28 27.77
CA GLY A 83 22.51 -37.47 26.97
C GLY A 83 21.44 -37.82 25.93
N GLN A 84 20.65 -36.84 25.48
CA GLN A 84 19.56 -37.04 24.54
C GLN A 84 19.97 -36.79 23.09
N MET A 85 19.28 -37.43 22.15
CA MET A 85 19.49 -37.19 20.72
C MET A 85 18.91 -35.84 20.29
N LEU A 86 19.55 -35.21 19.30
CA LEU A 86 19.08 -33.97 18.71
C LEU A 86 17.85 -34.25 17.82
N THR A 87 16.73 -33.65 18.17
CA THR A 87 15.43 -33.79 17.47
C THR A 87 14.97 -32.51 16.79
N ARG A 88 15.58 -31.37 17.14
CA ARG A 88 15.26 -30.06 16.57
C ARG A 88 16.43 -29.53 15.78
N GLU A 89 16.14 -28.83 14.70
CA GLU A 89 17.14 -28.19 13.85
C GLU A 89 17.17 -26.68 14.09
N LEU A 90 18.23 -26.00 13.64
CA LEU A 90 18.35 -24.54 13.76
C LEU A 90 17.12 -23.79 13.24
N LYS A 91 16.52 -24.27 12.13
CA LYS A 91 15.34 -23.64 11.53
C LYS A 91 14.11 -23.68 12.43
N SER A 92 14.02 -24.64 13.36
CA SER A 92 12.94 -24.72 14.36
C SER A 92 12.98 -23.58 15.38
N TYR A 93 14.11 -22.88 15.51
CA TYR A 93 14.29 -21.74 16.42
C TYR A 93 14.02 -20.39 15.74
N ARG A 94 13.70 -20.40 14.44
CA ARG A 94 13.40 -19.20 13.67
C ARG A 94 11.88 -19.05 13.54
N ASP A 95 11.33 -17.95 14.05
CA ASP A 95 9.94 -17.59 13.80
C ASP A 95 9.81 -16.91 12.42
N PRO A 96 9.10 -17.53 11.45
CA PRO A 96 8.93 -16.96 10.11
C PRO A 96 8.10 -15.67 10.11
N LEU A 97 7.36 -15.37 11.19
CA LEU A 97 6.52 -14.18 11.30
C LEU A 97 7.23 -13.02 12.03
N GLN A 98 8.36 -13.28 12.70
CA GLN A 98 9.06 -12.30 13.54
C GLN A 98 9.45 -11.01 12.78
N CYS A 99 9.81 -11.14 11.49
CA CYS A 99 10.17 -10.00 10.63
C CYS A 99 9.07 -9.61 9.64
N ARG A 100 7.87 -10.18 9.72
CA ARG A 100 6.75 -9.88 8.81
C ARG A 100 6.17 -8.46 8.99
N LYS A 101 6.56 -7.76 10.07
CA LYS A 101 6.12 -6.39 10.41
C LYS A 101 7.26 -5.37 10.51
N THR A 102 8.28 -5.48 9.67
CA THR A 102 9.22 -4.35 9.45
C THR A 102 8.78 -3.53 8.24
N THR A 103 7.49 -3.22 8.16
CA THR A 103 6.90 -2.41 7.08
C THR A 103 7.28 -0.96 7.28
N CYS A 104 8.53 -0.63 6.97
CA CYS A 104 8.93 0.74 6.75
C CYS A 104 8.89 1.06 5.26
N ASP A 105 7.84 0.64 4.58
CA ASP A 105 7.58 1.12 3.24
C ASP A 105 6.94 2.50 3.34
N CYS A 106 7.75 3.46 3.80
CA CYS A 106 7.32 4.84 4.00
C CYS A 106 6.77 5.44 2.70
N GLN A 107 7.19 4.91 1.54
CA GLN A 107 6.69 5.33 0.24
C GLN A 107 5.29 4.76 -0.04
N ALA A 108 5.05 3.48 0.23
CA ALA A 108 3.71 2.91 0.14
C ALA A 108 2.75 3.58 1.12
N ASP A 109 3.20 3.88 2.33
CA ASP A 109 2.40 4.58 3.34
C ASP A 109 2.07 6.01 2.90
N LEU A 110 3.04 6.74 2.32
CA LEU A 110 2.80 8.04 1.69
C LEU A 110 1.76 7.93 0.57
N ASN A 111 1.89 6.95 -0.32
CA ASN A 111 0.97 6.79 -1.45
C ASN A 111 -0.47 6.53 -0.96
N VAL A 112 -0.64 5.71 0.07
CA VAL A 112 -1.95 5.48 0.70
C VAL A 112 -2.46 6.76 1.37
N CYS A 113 -1.61 7.50 2.08
CA CYS A 113 -1.97 8.77 2.70
C CYS A 113 -2.46 9.79 1.66
N MET A 114 -1.76 9.90 0.52
CA MET A 114 -2.14 10.79 -0.58
C MET A 114 -3.47 10.39 -1.22
N GLN A 115 -3.74 9.08 -1.35
CA GLN A 115 -5.05 8.57 -1.82
C GLN A 115 -6.18 8.93 -0.84
N SER A 116 -5.91 8.85 0.47
CA SER A 116 -6.86 9.26 1.51
C SER A 116 -7.20 10.76 1.40
N CYS A 117 -6.22 11.61 1.05
CA CYS A 117 -6.46 13.04 0.82
C CYS A 117 -7.39 13.34 -0.38
N SER A 118 -7.51 12.42 -1.34
CA SER A 118 -8.45 12.54 -2.47
C SER A 118 -9.83 11.93 -2.19
N GLY A 119 -10.08 11.39 -0.99
CA GLY A 119 -11.39 10.85 -0.60
C GLY A 119 -11.70 9.45 -1.13
N VAL A 120 -10.77 8.82 -1.85
CA VAL A 120 -10.93 7.47 -2.40
C VAL A 120 -9.66 6.67 -2.13
N ILE A 121 -9.76 5.67 -1.25
CA ILE A 121 -8.66 4.76 -0.95
C ILE A 121 -8.84 3.49 -1.80
N GLN A 122 -8.01 3.32 -2.84
CA GLN A 122 -8.01 2.09 -3.64
C GLN A 122 -7.03 1.04 -3.08
N LYS A 123 -7.08 0.79 -1.77
CA LYS A 123 -6.17 -0.18 -1.14
C LYS A 123 -6.75 -1.59 -1.25
N ARG A 124 -6.18 -2.42 -2.13
CA ARG A 124 -6.34 -3.87 -2.04
C ARG A 124 -5.59 -4.35 -0.80
N LEU A 125 -6.24 -5.10 0.08
CA LEU A 125 -5.57 -5.79 1.19
C LEU A 125 -4.57 -6.78 0.58
N LYS A 126 -3.29 -6.40 0.55
CA LYS A 126 -2.19 -7.28 0.16
C LYS A 126 -1.60 -7.90 1.42
N PRO A 127 -1.13 -9.16 1.37
CA PRO A 127 -0.31 -9.71 2.43
C PRO A 127 0.85 -8.75 2.71
N ALA A 128 1.21 -8.57 3.99
CA ALA A 128 2.40 -7.80 4.34
C ALA A 128 3.60 -8.34 3.53
N PRO A 129 4.39 -7.46 2.89
CA PRO A 129 5.52 -7.88 2.08
C PRO A 129 6.45 -8.74 2.94
N GLN A 130 6.84 -9.88 2.37
CA GLN A 130 7.84 -10.72 3.01
C GLN A 130 9.20 -10.06 2.82
N CYS A 131 10.04 -10.11 3.85
CA CYS A 131 11.45 -9.83 3.70
C CYS A 131 12.05 -10.95 2.83
N THR A 132 12.34 -10.67 1.56
CA THR A 132 13.09 -11.54 0.64
C THR A 132 14.57 -11.21 0.68
#